data_AF-A0A350T6R1-F1
#
_entry.id   AF-A0A350T6R1-F1
#
_cell.length_a   1.000
_cell.length_b   1.000
_cell.length_c   1.000
_cell.angle_alpha   90.00
_cell.angle_beta   90.00
_cell.angle_gamma   90.00
#
_symmetry.space_group_name_H-M   'P 1'
#
loop_
_entity.id
_entity.type
_entity.pdbx_description
1 polymer ?
#
loop_
_entity_poly.entity_id
_entity_poly.type
_entity_poly.pdbx_seq_one_letter_code
_entity_poly.pdbx_strand_id
1 'polypeptide(L)'
;DLVVHSTTKYLGGHSDLLGGAVISRTPELAAQIRACQYNQGAVPSAFDCWLLIRGIRTLGVRMRQHMVNAQAVAEWLEAQPEVTRVLYPGLASHRGHDLASRQMRGGYSGMVSFEVEGGSSAARRVSEHTRIFQLATSLGGIESLIFPPTAWLETAPDLMAEIPGSPWAQYPGMLRLSVGIESTRDLIDDLDRALAALRE
;
A
#
# COMPACT_ATOMS: atom_id res chain seq x y z
N ASP A 1 20.05 -12.41 3.00
CA ASP A 1 20.99 -12.56 1.85
C ASP A 1 20.64 -11.70 0.65
N LEU A 2 19.35 -11.59 0.32
CA LEU A 2 18.84 -10.76 -0.75
C LEU A 2 17.81 -9.76 -0.20
N VAL A 3 17.70 -8.61 -0.85
CA VAL A 3 16.57 -7.67 -0.70
C VAL A 3 15.92 -7.53 -2.07
N VAL A 4 14.60 -7.69 -2.13
CA VAL A 4 13.84 -7.61 -3.37
C VAL A 4 12.84 -6.46 -3.27
N HIS A 5 12.77 -5.65 -4.31
CA HIS A 5 11.80 -4.57 -4.42
C HIS A 5 10.99 -4.72 -5.71
N SER A 6 9.69 -4.43 -5.63
CA SER A 6 8.95 -3.93 -6.78
C SER A 6 9.27 -2.45 -6.92
N THR A 7 9.99 -2.08 -7.98
CA THR A 7 10.37 -0.69 -8.23
C THR A 7 9.20 0.15 -8.71
N THR A 8 8.12 -0.49 -9.15
CA THR A 8 6.80 0.11 -9.43
C THR A 8 6.24 0.96 -8.28
N LYS A 9 6.60 0.61 -7.04
CA LYS A 9 5.98 1.16 -5.82
C LYS A 9 6.72 2.42 -5.35
N TYR A 10 6.99 2.55 -4.06
CA TYR A 10 7.64 3.73 -3.49
C TYR A 10 8.94 4.18 -4.19
N LEU A 11 9.73 3.25 -4.73
CA LEU A 11 10.98 3.58 -5.44
C LEU A 11 10.71 4.40 -6.71
N GLY A 12 9.83 3.92 -7.60
CA GLY A 12 9.38 4.67 -8.78
C GLY A 12 8.51 5.85 -8.37
N GLY A 13 7.49 5.59 -7.55
CA GLY A 13 6.76 6.60 -6.77
C GLY A 13 5.87 7.55 -7.55
N HIS A 14 5.74 7.37 -8.86
CA HIS A 14 4.96 8.24 -9.76
C HIS A 14 3.98 7.45 -10.63
N SER A 15 3.79 6.16 -10.32
CA SER A 15 2.81 5.28 -10.97
C SER A 15 2.90 5.22 -12.51
N ASP A 16 4.12 5.41 -13.04
CA ASP A 16 4.42 5.55 -14.47
C ASP A 16 5.46 4.54 -14.98
N LEU A 17 5.86 3.56 -14.16
CA LEU A 17 6.80 2.50 -14.54
C LEU A 17 6.48 1.17 -13.86
N LEU A 18 6.86 0.07 -14.51
CA LEU A 18 6.84 -1.27 -13.92
C LEU A 18 8.26 -1.83 -13.83
N GLY A 19 8.60 -2.46 -12.70
CA GLY A 19 9.91 -3.11 -12.58
C GLY A 19 10.17 -3.77 -11.24
N GLY A 20 11.36 -4.37 -11.17
CA GLY A 20 11.88 -5.02 -9.97
C GLY A 20 13.38 -4.80 -9.81
N ALA A 21 13.83 -4.91 -8.57
CA ALA A 21 15.25 -4.86 -8.22
C ALA A 21 15.58 -5.96 -7.21
N VAL A 22 16.73 -6.60 -7.39
CA VAL A 22 17.29 -7.56 -6.42
C VAL A 22 18.67 -7.08 -6.02
N ILE A 23 18.87 -6.86 -4.73
CA ILE A 23 20.14 -6.46 -4.13
C ILE A 23 20.68 -7.66 -3.38
N SER A 24 21.89 -8.11 -3.71
CA SER A 24 22.55 -9.21 -3.02
C SER A 24 23.60 -8.73 -2.03
N ARG A 25 23.77 -9.51 -0.96
CA ARG A 25 24.83 -9.28 0.03
C ARG A 25 26.23 -9.61 -0.50
N THR A 26 26.35 -10.59 -1.40
CA THR A 26 27.65 -11.08 -1.89
C THR A 26 27.75 -11.04 -3.42
N PRO A 27 28.97 -10.92 -3.98
CA PRO A 27 29.20 -10.95 -5.42
C PRO A 27 28.82 -12.27 -6.08
N GLU A 28 28.98 -13.40 -5.38
CA GLU A 28 28.68 -14.73 -5.90
C GLU A 28 27.18 -14.88 -6.16
N LEU A 29 26.35 -14.43 -5.21
CA LEU A 29 24.90 -14.35 -5.39
C LEU A 29 24.52 -13.36 -6.49
N ALA A 30 25.22 -12.22 -6.60
CA ALA A 30 24.99 -11.25 -7.66
C ALA A 30 25.23 -11.85 -9.05
N ALA A 31 26.30 -12.65 -9.20
CA ALA A 31 26.65 -13.31 -10.44
C ALA A 31 25.59 -14.35 -10.85
N GLN A 32 25.07 -15.13 -9.89
CA GLN A 32 23.99 -16.08 -10.15
C GLN A 32 22.70 -15.39 -10.61
N ILE A 33 22.31 -14.29 -9.95
CA ILE A 33 21.15 -13.48 -10.34
C ILE A 33 21.35 -12.87 -11.73
N ARG A 34 22.55 -12.35 -12.03
CA ARG A 34 22.88 -11.78 -13.33
C ARG A 34 22.84 -12.83 -14.45
N ALA A 35 23.36 -14.03 -14.20
CA ALA A 35 23.26 -15.13 -15.15
C ALA A 35 21.80 -15.50 -15.44
N CYS A 36 20.96 -15.56 -14.40
CA CYS A 36 19.52 -15.76 -14.54
C CYS A 36 18.85 -14.64 -15.38
N GLN A 37 19.15 -13.37 -15.07
CA GLN A 37 18.64 -12.22 -15.82
C GLN A 37 19.05 -12.26 -17.30
N TYR A 38 20.31 -12.58 -17.58
CA TYR A 38 20.84 -12.69 -18.95
C TYR A 38 20.14 -13.81 -19.73
N ASN A 39 19.99 -14.99 -19.11
CA ASN A 39 19.42 -16.16 -19.78
C ASN A 39 17.90 -16.05 -19.99
N GLN A 40 17.18 -15.39 -19.08
CA GLN A 40 15.72 -15.26 -19.17
C GLN A 40 15.27 -13.98 -19.90
N GLY A 41 16.14 -12.98 -20.04
CA GLY A 41 15.84 -11.75 -20.76
C GLY A 41 14.86 -10.79 -20.08
N ALA A 42 14.47 -11.05 -18.82
CA ALA A 42 13.64 -10.17 -18.02
C ALA A 42 14.44 -8.94 -17.51
N VAL A 43 14.85 -8.07 -18.43
CA VAL A 43 15.59 -6.83 -18.18
C VAL A 43 14.65 -5.62 -18.31
N PRO A 44 14.81 -4.59 -17.46
CA PRO A 44 14.01 -3.37 -17.58
C PRO A 44 14.40 -2.57 -18.82
N SER A 45 13.44 -1.81 -19.36
CA SER A 45 13.73 -0.79 -20.36
C SER A 45 14.72 0.25 -19.80
N ALA A 46 15.65 0.72 -20.64
CA ALA A 46 16.54 1.81 -20.27
C ALA A 46 15.76 3.10 -19.90
N PHE A 47 14.62 3.33 -20.55
CA PHE A 47 13.74 4.45 -20.24
C PHE A 47 13.08 4.30 -18.86
N ASP A 48 12.60 3.10 -18.52
CA ASP A 48 12.03 2.82 -17.18
C ASP A 48 13.10 2.93 -16.09
N CYS A 49 14.35 2.56 -16.39
CA CYS A 49 15.47 2.78 -15.49
C CYS A 49 15.72 4.28 -15.25
N TRP A 50 15.60 5.11 -16.29
CA TRP A 50 15.71 6.56 -16.17
C TRP A 50 14.56 7.14 -15.33
N LEU A 51 13.31 6.71 -15.57
CA LEU A 51 12.14 7.10 -14.75
C LEU A 51 12.33 6.69 -13.29
N LEU A 52 12.84 5.48 -13.05
CA LEU A 52 13.13 4.99 -11.70
C LEU A 52 14.17 5.86 -10.99
N ILE A 53 15.28 6.19 -11.66
CA ILE A 53 16.31 7.08 -11.11
C ILE A 53 15.72 8.46 -10.82
N ARG A 54 14.88 9.00 -11.71
CA ARG A 54 14.15 10.26 -11.48
C ARG A 54 13.28 10.17 -10.23
N GLY A 55 12.53 9.08 -10.06
CA GLY A 55 11.67 8.83 -8.91
C GLY A 55 12.42 8.71 -7.57
N ILE A 56 13.55 8.01 -7.57
CA ILE A 56 14.39 7.81 -6.38
C ILE A 56 14.91 9.13 -5.82
N ARG A 57 15.18 10.14 -6.66
CA ARG A 57 15.67 11.46 -6.22
C ARG A 57 14.72 12.16 -5.24
N THR A 58 13.41 11.88 -5.30
CA THR A 58 12.41 12.44 -4.38
C THR A 58 11.93 11.45 -3.32
N LEU A 59 12.50 10.23 -3.27
CA LEU A 59 12.07 9.19 -2.32
C LEU A 59 12.05 9.69 -0.88
N GLY A 60 13.12 10.34 -0.42
CA GLY A 60 13.22 10.81 0.96
C GLY A 60 12.16 11.86 1.33
N VAL A 61 11.83 12.79 0.43
CA VAL A 61 10.79 13.82 0.68
C VAL A 61 9.39 13.21 0.61
N ARG A 62 9.13 12.33 -0.37
CA ARG A 62 7.83 11.64 -0.53
C ARG A 62 7.54 10.75 0.66
N MET A 63 8.50 9.92 1.07
CA MET A 63 8.32 9.03 2.22
C MET A 63 8.03 9.81 3.50
N ARG A 64 8.67 10.96 3.75
CA ARG A 64 8.34 11.79 4.91
C ARG A 64 6.87 12.21 4.91
N GLN A 65 6.36 12.67 3.77
CA GLN A 65 4.96 13.08 3.68
C GLN A 65 4.00 11.88 3.78
N HIS A 66 4.30 10.75 3.14
CA HIS A 66 3.53 9.51 3.29
C HIS A 66 3.43 9.08 4.76
N MET A 67 4.53 9.14 5.51
CA MET A 67 4.56 8.76 6.92
C MET A 67 3.72 9.70 7.79
N VAL A 68 3.83 11.01 7.58
CA VAL A 68 3.02 12.01 8.28
C VAL A 68 1.53 11.77 8.00
N ASN A 69 1.16 11.62 6.74
CA ASN A 69 -0.22 11.41 6.34
C ASN A 69 -0.77 10.09 6.88
N ALA A 70 -0.03 8.99 6.74
CA ALA A 70 -0.48 7.68 7.18
C ALA A 70 -0.64 7.56 8.70
N GLN A 71 0.26 8.17 9.49
CA GLN A 71 0.10 8.21 10.94
C GLN A 71 -1.20 8.95 11.32
N ALA A 72 -1.40 10.15 10.78
CA ALA A 72 -2.60 10.95 11.08
C ALA A 72 -3.89 10.26 10.62
N VAL A 73 -3.90 9.66 9.43
CA VAL A 73 -5.04 8.88 8.92
C VAL A 73 -5.30 7.67 9.81
N ALA A 74 -4.28 6.92 10.21
CA ALA A 74 -4.44 5.74 11.05
C ALA A 74 -4.98 6.08 12.45
N GLU A 75 -4.45 7.14 13.09
CA GLU A 75 -4.92 7.62 14.39
C GLU A 75 -6.36 8.14 14.32
N TRP A 76 -6.70 8.88 13.26
CA TRP A 76 -8.07 9.34 13.05
C TRP A 76 -9.02 8.16 12.83
N LEU A 77 -8.63 7.15 12.03
CA LEU A 77 -9.43 5.95 11.78
C LEU A 77 -9.70 5.15 13.08
N GLU A 78 -8.74 5.06 14.01
CA GLU A 78 -8.95 4.36 15.30
C GLU A 78 -10.04 5.00 16.17
N ALA A 79 -10.37 6.28 15.93
CA ALA A 79 -11.40 6.99 16.67
C ALA A 79 -12.79 6.91 16.03
N GLN A 80 -12.92 6.32 14.83
CA GLN A 80 -14.19 6.30 14.10
C GLN A 80 -15.09 5.12 14.52
N PRO A 81 -16.39 5.35 14.81
CA PRO A 81 -17.28 4.30 15.30
C PRO A 81 -17.60 3.22 14.26
N GLU A 82 -17.50 3.52 12.95
CA GLU A 82 -17.69 2.55 11.87
C GLU A 82 -16.49 1.61 11.68
N VAL A 83 -15.34 1.97 12.23
CA VAL A 83 -14.07 1.25 12.06
C VAL A 83 -13.87 0.30 13.23
N THR A 84 -13.86 -1.00 12.92
CA THR A 84 -13.71 -2.07 13.92
C THR A 84 -12.25 -2.41 14.21
N ARG A 85 -11.35 -2.05 13.29
CA ARG A 85 -9.91 -2.34 13.40
C ARG A 85 -9.10 -1.42 12.50
N VAL A 86 -7.93 -0.99 12.98
CA VAL A 86 -6.89 -0.38 12.16
C VAL A 86 -5.60 -1.20 12.27
N LEU A 87 -4.93 -1.38 11.13
CA LEU A 87 -3.67 -2.09 10.98
C LEU A 87 -2.63 -1.13 10.42
N TYR A 88 -1.88 -0.50 11.32
CA TYR A 88 -0.75 0.34 10.97
C TYR A 88 0.39 0.17 11.98
N PRO A 89 1.63 -0.15 11.57
CA PRO A 89 2.73 -0.39 12.51
C PRO A 89 3.08 0.81 13.41
N GLY A 90 2.67 2.02 13.03
CA GLY A 90 2.88 3.22 13.84
C GLY A 90 1.88 3.43 14.97
N LEU A 91 0.81 2.64 15.03
CA LEU A 91 -0.12 2.66 16.15
C LEU A 91 0.40 1.79 17.29
N ALA A 92 0.30 2.30 18.53
CA ALA A 92 0.68 1.53 19.72
C ALA A 92 -0.21 0.29 19.93
N SER A 93 -1.45 0.31 19.43
CA SER A 93 -2.39 -0.81 19.45
C SER A 93 -1.98 -1.96 18.51
N HIS A 94 -1.11 -1.71 17.54
CA HIS A 94 -0.71 -2.71 16.56
C HIS A 94 0.19 -3.77 17.22
N ARG A 95 -0.18 -5.04 17.14
CA ARG A 95 0.56 -6.17 17.75
C ARG A 95 2.06 -6.20 17.42
N GLY A 96 2.42 -5.73 16.23
CA GLY A 96 3.81 -5.67 15.75
C GLY A 96 4.55 -4.37 16.07
N HIS A 97 3.95 -3.41 16.79
CA HIS A 97 4.49 -2.06 17.00
C HIS A 97 5.90 -2.09 17.58
N ASP A 98 6.12 -2.79 18.69
CA ASP A 98 7.43 -2.85 19.35
C ASP A 98 8.52 -3.41 18.43
N LEU A 99 8.21 -4.43 17.64
CA LEU A 99 9.15 -4.99 16.67
C LEU A 99 9.42 -4.00 15.54
N ALA A 100 8.36 -3.39 15.00
CA ALA A 100 8.46 -2.39 13.95
C ALA A 100 9.34 -1.22 14.40
N SER A 101 9.10 -0.67 15.59
CA SER A 101 9.87 0.44 16.16
C SER A 101 11.34 0.09 16.39
N ARG A 102 11.69 -1.17 16.68
CA ARG A 102 13.09 -1.61 16.78
C ARG A 102 13.82 -1.64 15.45
N GLN A 103 13.15 -2.05 14.36
CA GLN A 103 13.80 -2.32 13.07
C GLN A 103 13.54 -1.25 11.99
N MET A 104 12.46 -0.47 12.11
CA MET A 104 12.02 0.54 11.13
C MET A 104 12.34 1.96 11.62
N ARG A 105 13.62 2.25 11.87
CA ARG A 105 14.07 3.51 12.49
C ARG A 105 13.77 4.78 11.68
N GLY A 106 13.48 4.64 10.39
CA GLY A 106 13.14 5.75 9.49
C GLY A 106 11.67 6.14 9.49
N GLY A 107 10.85 5.48 10.32
CA GLY A 107 9.39 5.57 10.30
C GLY A 107 8.76 4.43 9.51
N TYR A 108 7.44 4.51 9.37
CA TYR A 108 6.63 3.47 8.75
C TYR A 108 6.40 3.79 7.26
N SER A 109 5.50 3.08 6.57
CA SER A 109 5.17 3.43 5.18
C SER A 109 3.88 4.26 5.11
N GLY A 110 3.46 4.65 3.91
CA GLY A 110 2.12 5.19 3.65
C GLY A 110 1.01 4.13 3.63
N MET A 111 1.31 2.87 3.96
CA MET A 111 0.31 1.78 3.90
C MET A 111 -0.47 1.70 5.20
N VAL A 112 -1.80 1.89 5.12
CA VAL A 112 -2.73 1.73 6.24
C VAL A 112 -3.81 0.72 5.81
N SER A 113 -4.17 -0.20 6.67
CA SER A 113 -5.37 -1.03 6.47
C SER A 113 -6.36 -0.81 7.60
N PHE A 114 -7.64 -0.87 7.31
CA PHE A 114 -8.69 -0.79 8.33
C PHE A 114 -9.90 -1.62 7.92
N GLU A 115 -10.70 -2.01 8.90
CA GLU A 115 -11.89 -2.83 8.69
C GLU A 115 -13.12 -2.07 9.14
N VAL A 116 -14.14 -2.00 8.28
CA VAL A 116 -15.44 -1.41 8.59
C VAL A 116 -16.47 -2.48 8.94
N GLU A 117 -17.43 -2.12 9.79
CA GLU A 117 -18.60 -2.95 10.03
C GLU A 117 -19.48 -3.05 8.77
N GLY A 118 -20.23 -4.15 8.61
CA GLY A 118 -21.09 -4.39 7.44
C GLY A 118 -20.43 -5.18 6.30
N GLY A 119 -19.16 -5.57 6.45
CA GLY A 119 -18.50 -6.53 5.55
C GLY A 119 -18.19 -5.99 4.14
N SER A 120 -18.15 -6.89 3.15
CA SER A 120 -17.68 -6.58 1.78
C SER A 120 -18.49 -5.46 1.11
N SER A 121 -19.81 -5.45 1.30
CA SER A 121 -20.67 -4.40 0.76
C SER A 121 -20.37 -3.02 1.36
N ALA A 122 -20.13 -2.95 2.67
CA ALA A 122 -19.74 -1.71 3.34
C ALA A 122 -18.35 -1.23 2.88
N ALA A 123 -17.36 -2.12 2.81
CA ALA A 123 -16.03 -1.79 2.29
C ALA A 123 -16.10 -1.26 0.86
N ARG A 124 -16.86 -1.93 -0.02
CA ARG A 124 -17.11 -1.47 -1.38
C ARG A 124 -17.71 -0.07 -1.39
N ARG A 125 -18.79 0.13 -0.62
CA ARG A 125 -19.49 1.43 -0.55
C ARG A 125 -18.52 2.54 -0.15
N VAL A 126 -17.78 2.40 0.95
CA VAL A 126 -16.78 3.40 1.38
C VAL A 126 -15.79 3.70 0.25
N SER A 127 -15.25 2.67 -0.38
CA SER A 127 -14.26 2.84 -1.45
C SER A 127 -14.78 3.53 -2.72
N GLU A 128 -16.08 3.47 -2.98
CA GLU A 128 -16.74 4.13 -4.12
C GLU A 128 -17.16 5.58 -3.79
N HIS A 129 -17.12 6.01 -2.52
CA HIS A 129 -17.56 7.34 -2.07
C HIS A 129 -16.40 8.30 -1.74
N THR A 130 -15.15 7.83 -1.84
CA THR A 130 -13.96 8.70 -1.81
C THR A 130 -13.88 9.56 -3.07
N ARG A 131 -13.25 10.73 -2.97
CA ARG A 131 -13.02 11.64 -4.11
C ARG A 131 -11.53 11.91 -4.34
N ILE A 132 -10.73 11.83 -3.28
CA ILE A 132 -9.27 11.97 -3.35
C ILE A 132 -8.64 10.58 -3.44
N PHE A 133 -9.02 9.66 -2.55
CA PHE A 133 -8.57 8.29 -2.65
C PHE A 133 -9.16 7.62 -3.90
N GLN A 134 -8.30 7.24 -4.84
CA GLN A 134 -8.72 6.57 -6.06
C GLN A 134 -8.85 5.06 -5.84
N LEU A 135 -9.93 4.47 -6.33
CA LEU A 135 -10.14 3.02 -6.27
C LEU A 135 -9.17 2.31 -7.23
N ALA A 136 -8.05 1.80 -6.72
CA ALA A 136 -7.02 1.13 -7.54
C ALA A 136 -6.16 0.11 -6.76
N THR A 137 -5.60 -0.87 -7.47
CA THR A 137 -4.87 -2.01 -6.89
C THR A 137 -3.42 -1.72 -6.49
N SER A 138 -2.74 -0.80 -7.18
CA SER A 138 -1.31 -0.49 -6.93
C SER A 138 -1.10 0.27 -5.60
N LEU A 139 0.14 0.72 -5.33
CA LEU A 139 0.49 1.44 -4.10
C LEU A 139 1.81 2.21 -4.25
N GLY A 140 2.06 3.14 -3.34
CA GLY A 140 3.34 3.83 -3.16
C GLY A 140 3.64 4.94 -4.19
N GLY A 141 2.65 5.30 -5.01
CA GLY A 141 2.65 6.52 -5.81
C GLY A 141 2.44 7.77 -4.95
N ILE A 142 2.49 8.95 -5.57
CA ILE A 142 2.22 10.23 -4.88
C ILE A 142 0.74 10.42 -4.57
N GLU A 143 -0.12 9.80 -5.38
CA GLU A 143 -1.56 9.79 -5.25
C GLU A 143 -2.04 8.78 -4.20
N SER A 144 -3.12 9.16 -3.52
CA SER A 144 -3.79 8.33 -2.54
C SER A 144 -4.69 7.29 -3.21
N LEU A 145 -4.53 6.01 -2.84
CA LEU A 145 -5.32 4.89 -3.37
C LEU A 145 -6.06 4.15 -2.26
N ILE A 146 -7.30 3.75 -2.53
CA ILE A 146 -8.10 2.87 -1.67
C ILE A 146 -8.41 1.57 -2.42
N PHE A 147 -8.37 0.44 -1.71
CA PHE A 147 -8.63 -0.86 -2.30
C PHE A 147 -9.40 -1.77 -1.32
N PRO A 148 -10.61 -2.23 -1.66
CA PRO A 148 -11.35 -3.23 -0.88
C PRO A 148 -11.03 -4.65 -1.39
N PRO A 149 -10.02 -5.37 -0.83
CA PRO A 149 -9.57 -6.65 -1.37
C PRO A 149 -10.67 -7.70 -1.50
N THR A 150 -11.54 -7.82 -0.50
CA THR A 150 -12.60 -8.85 -0.51
C THR A 150 -13.68 -8.52 -1.54
N ALA A 151 -14.16 -7.29 -1.58
CA ALA A 151 -15.13 -6.85 -2.58
C ALA A 151 -14.59 -6.95 -4.01
N TRP A 152 -13.29 -6.69 -4.20
CA TRP A 152 -12.65 -6.87 -5.50
C TRP A 152 -12.60 -8.35 -5.91
N LEU A 153 -12.24 -9.25 -5.00
CA LEU A 153 -12.21 -10.70 -5.26
C LEU A 153 -13.58 -11.26 -5.65
N GLU A 154 -14.67 -10.75 -5.07
CA GLU A 154 -16.04 -11.13 -5.45
C GLU A 154 -16.37 -10.82 -6.92
N THR A 155 -15.67 -9.86 -7.53
CA THR A 155 -15.81 -9.52 -8.97
C THR A 155 -14.89 -10.32 -9.89
N ALA A 156 -13.93 -11.06 -9.33
CA ALA A 156 -12.95 -11.86 -10.06
C ALA A 156 -12.91 -13.31 -9.52
N PRO A 157 -13.99 -14.10 -9.70
CA PRO A 157 -14.16 -15.40 -9.07
C PRO A 157 -13.07 -16.42 -9.45
N ASP A 158 -12.52 -16.32 -10.67
CA ASP A 158 -11.42 -17.18 -11.12
C ASP A 158 -10.14 -16.96 -10.27
N LEU A 159 -9.85 -15.71 -9.89
CA LEU A 159 -8.75 -15.41 -8.97
C LEU A 159 -9.04 -15.86 -7.54
N MET A 160 -10.32 -15.87 -7.14
CA MET A 160 -10.72 -16.39 -5.83
C MET A 160 -10.53 -17.91 -5.72
N ALA A 161 -10.75 -18.65 -6.81
CA ALA A 161 -10.51 -20.10 -6.89
C ALA A 161 -9.01 -20.46 -6.84
N GLU A 162 -8.13 -19.57 -7.32
CA GLU A 162 -6.67 -19.73 -7.27
C GLU A 162 -6.05 -19.35 -5.91
N ILE A 163 -6.81 -18.69 -5.02
CA ILE A 163 -6.36 -18.34 -3.67
C ILE A 163 -7.23 -19.04 -2.59
N PRO A 164 -7.29 -20.39 -2.54
CA PRO A 164 -7.92 -21.10 -1.43
C PRO A 164 -7.30 -20.67 -0.09
N GLY A 165 -8.13 -20.28 0.88
CA GLY A 165 -7.65 -19.86 2.20
C GLY A 165 -7.04 -18.45 2.24
N SER A 166 -7.38 -17.58 1.27
CA SER A 166 -7.00 -16.17 1.28
C SER A 166 -7.26 -15.54 2.66
N PRO A 167 -6.23 -14.98 3.33
CA PRO A 167 -6.41 -14.26 4.59
C PRO A 167 -7.33 -13.04 4.47
N TRP A 168 -7.74 -12.64 3.27
CA TRP A 168 -8.68 -11.54 3.05
C TRP A 168 -10.14 -11.99 3.17
N ALA A 169 -10.45 -13.25 2.86
CA ALA A 169 -11.82 -13.78 2.96
C ALA A 169 -12.35 -13.77 4.41
N GLN A 170 -11.45 -13.81 5.40
CA GLN A 170 -11.76 -13.68 6.82
C GLN A 170 -11.93 -12.23 7.31
N TYR A 171 -11.65 -11.23 6.45
CA TYR A 171 -11.80 -9.80 6.74
C TYR A 171 -12.70 -9.15 5.67
N PRO A 172 -14.01 -9.42 5.69
CA PRO A 172 -14.92 -8.97 4.64
C PRO A 172 -14.98 -7.44 4.55
N GLY A 173 -14.85 -6.72 5.67
CA GLY A 173 -14.90 -5.26 5.72
C GLY A 173 -13.56 -4.56 5.47
N MET A 174 -12.52 -5.29 5.06
CA MET A 174 -11.16 -4.75 4.96
C MET A 174 -11.02 -3.75 3.80
N LEU A 175 -10.34 -2.65 4.09
CA LEU A 175 -9.89 -1.63 3.15
C LEU A 175 -8.38 -1.43 3.31
N ARG A 176 -7.67 -1.28 2.20
CA ARG A 176 -6.25 -0.94 2.16
C ARG A 176 -6.05 0.42 1.51
N LEU A 177 -5.45 1.31 2.26
CA LEU A 177 -5.01 2.62 1.81
C LEU A 177 -3.52 2.58 1.44
N SER A 178 -3.19 3.12 0.27
CA SER A 178 -1.88 3.68 -0.03
C SER A 178 -2.02 5.18 0.12
N VAL A 179 -1.69 5.70 1.30
CA VAL A 179 -1.84 7.12 1.63
C VAL A 179 -0.74 7.92 0.91
N GLY A 180 -1.15 8.83 0.04
CA GLY A 180 -0.32 9.67 -0.81
C GLY A 180 0.31 10.86 -0.09
N ILE A 181 0.69 11.88 -0.86
CA ILE A 181 1.35 13.11 -0.38
C ILE A 181 0.45 14.35 -0.44
N GLU A 182 -0.86 14.18 -0.60
CA GLU A 182 -1.85 15.24 -0.54
C GLU A 182 -1.90 15.90 0.86
N SER A 183 -2.69 16.97 0.98
CA SER A 183 -3.01 17.60 2.28
C SER A 183 -3.57 16.57 3.25
N THR A 184 -2.96 16.43 4.42
CA THR A 184 -3.40 15.48 5.46
C THR A 184 -4.87 15.69 5.84
N ARG A 185 -5.29 16.96 5.94
CA ARG A 185 -6.68 17.31 6.26
C ARG A 185 -7.63 16.83 5.18
N ASP A 186 -7.29 17.08 3.92
CA ASP A 186 -8.16 16.73 2.80
C ASP A 186 -8.35 15.21 2.71
N LEU A 187 -7.30 14.44 3.01
CA LEU A 187 -7.37 12.97 3.09
C LEU A 187 -8.31 12.49 4.19
N ILE A 188 -8.27 13.13 5.37
CA ILE A 188 -9.18 12.81 6.48
C ILE A 188 -10.62 13.21 6.13
N ASP A 189 -10.83 14.43 5.63
CA ASP A 189 -12.16 14.93 5.21
C ASP A 189 -12.74 14.06 4.08
N ASP A 190 -11.90 13.48 3.22
CA ASP A 190 -12.30 12.54 2.16
C ASP A 190 -12.84 11.22 2.73
N LEU A 191 -12.11 10.65 3.71
CA LEU A 191 -12.50 9.42 4.39
C LEU A 191 -13.71 9.62 5.31
N ASP A 192 -13.81 10.75 6.01
CA ASP A 192 -14.96 11.10 6.86
C ASP A 192 -16.26 11.08 6.06
N ARG A 193 -16.26 11.77 4.91
CA ARG A 193 -17.40 11.76 3.99
C ARG A 193 -17.69 10.36 3.45
N ALA A 194 -16.67 9.57 3.13
CA ALA A 194 -16.85 8.22 2.63
C ALA A 194 -17.42 7.26 3.69
N LEU A 195 -17.02 7.41 4.95
CA LEU A 195 -17.57 6.65 6.08
C LEU A 195 -18.99 7.08 6.42
N ALA A 196 -19.30 8.38 6.34
CA ALA A 196 -20.66 8.89 6.57
C ALA A 196 -21.70 8.25 5.64
N ALA A 197 -21.28 7.84 4.42
CA ALA A 197 -22.15 7.08 3.52
C ALA A 197 -22.70 5.82 4.20
N LEU A 198 -21.96 5.12 5.08
CA LEU A 198 -22.45 3.92 5.76
C LEU A 198 -23.69 4.16 6.66
N ARG A 199 -23.97 5.40 7.03
CA ARG A 199 -25.11 5.79 7.89
C ARG A 199 -26.38 6.14 7.11
N GLU A 200 -26.26 6.31 5.79
CA GLU A 200 -27.37 6.57 4.86
C GLU A 200 -27.97 5.26 4.33
#